data_AF-A0A016TV36-F1
#
_entry.id   AF-A0A016TV36-F1
#
_cell.length_a   1.000
_cell.length_b   1.000
_cell.length_c   1.000
_cell.angle_alpha   90.00
_cell.angle_beta   90.00
_cell.angle_gamma   90.00
#
_symmetry.space_group_name_H-M   'P 1'
#
loop_
_entity.id
_entity.type
_entity.pdbx_description
1 polymer ?
#
loop_
_entity_poly.entity_id
_entity_poly.type
_entity_poly.pdbx_seq_one_letter_code
_entity_poly.pdbx_strand_id
1 'polypeptide(L)'
;MLLMPEDGLDQEKSPMGFERLFENFENVEKAEECELKGNVPSWLKGTMVRNGPGMFKIGDTEYRHWFDGMAYIQRYHFVDGKMYYSARYLESNDYKDNMRAKRIITGSFGTRTFPDPCMTLFQRFETCPFLNRSSR
;
A
#
# COMPACT_ATOMS: atom_id res chain seq x y z
N MET A 1 20.30 -10.29 -44.97
CA MET A 1 19.04 -11.02 -44.79
C MET A 1 18.66 -10.88 -43.33
N LEU A 2 17.61 -10.11 -43.07
CA LEU A 2 17.05 -9.83 -41.75
C LEU A 2 16.61 -11.13 -41.06
N LEU A 3 16.84 -11.24 -39.76
CA LEU A 3 15.91 -11.94 -38.85
C LEU A 3 15.74 -11.06 -37.61
N MET A 4 14.48 -10.72 -37.36
CA MET A 4 13.99 -9.82 -36.32
C MET A 4 14.05 -10.51 -34.94
N PRO A 5 14.06 -9.75 -33.84
CA PRO A 5 13.95 -10.32 -32.50
C PRO A 5 12.59 -10.98 -32.31
N GLU A 6 12.55 -12.11 -31.61
CA GLU A 6 11.31 -12.81 -31.31
C GLU A 6 10.44 -11.99 -30.36
N ASP A 7 9.22 -11.72 -30.82
CA ASP A 7 8.16 -11.03 -30.12
C ASP A 7 7.80 -11.79 -28.83
N GLY A 8 8.19 -11.21 -27.69
CA GLY A 8 7.82 -11.67 -26.37
C GLY A 8 6.36 -11.35 -26.06
N LEU A 9 5.49 -12.29 -26.44
CA LEU A 9 4.21 -12.64 -25.82
C LEU A 9 3.50 -11.50 -25.06
N ASP A 10 2.56 -10.86 -25.74
CA ASP A 10 1.47 -10.13 -25.12
C ASP A 10 0.79 -11.03 -24.08
N GLN A 11 1.09 -10.79 -22.80
CA GLN A 11 0.35 -11.40 -21.70
C GLN A 11 -1.09 -10.89 -21.77
N GLU A 12 -1.95 -11.70 -22.36
CA GLU A 12 -3.40 -11.60 -22.26
C GLU A 12 -3.77 -11.49 -20.78
N LYS A 13 -3.99 -10.27 -20.30
CA LYS A 13 -4.42 -10.00 -18.91
C LYS A 13 -5.70 -10.79 -18.68
N SER A 14 -5.64 -11.74 -17.75
CA SER A 14 -6.78 -12.56 -17.35
C SER A 14 -8.00 -11.69 -17.01
N PRO A 15 -9.24 -12.19 -17.16
CA PRO A 15 -10.42 -11.45 -16.73
C PRO A 15 -10.26 -11.10 -15.24
N MET A 16 -10.28 -9.81 -14.92
CA MET A 16 -9.99 -9.29 -13.57
C MET A 16 -10.83 -10.01 -12.50
N GLY A 17 -10.23 -10.98 -11.83
CA GLY A 17 -10.83 -11.74 -10.74
C GLY A 17 -10.72 -11.00 -9.40
N PHE A 18 -11.40 -11.54 -8.38
CA PHE A 18 -11.34 -11.00 -7.01
C PHE A 18 -9.92 -10.99 -6.41
N GLU A 19 -9.00 -11.78 -6.96
CA GLU A 19 -7.59 -11.85 -6.54
C GLU A 19 -6.89 -10.49 -6.60
N ARG A 20 -7.23 -9.64 -7.59
CA ARG A 20 -6.66 -8.30 -7.74
C ARG A 20 -6.91 -7.39 -6.52
N LEU A 21 -7.92 -7.69 -5.69
CA LEU A 21 -8.20 -6.95 -4.46
C LEU A 21 -7.16 -7.20 -3.35
N PHE A 22 -6.36 -8.26 -3.48
CA PHE A 22 -5.34 -8.66 -2.52
C PHE A 22 -3.91 -8.39 -3.01
N GLU A 23 -3.77 -7.71 -4.16
CA GLU A 23 -2.48 -7.35 -4.72
C GLU A 23 -2.08 -5.93 -4.33
N ASN A 24 -0.78 -5.62 -4.43
CA ASN A 24 -0.27 -4.28 -4.18
C ASN A 24 -0.64 -3.35 -5.35
N PHE A 25 -1.21 -2.19 -5.04
CA PHE A 25 -1.42 -1.13 -6.01
C PHE A 25 -0.21 -0.18 -6.11
N GLU A 26 -0.07 0.47 -7.26
CA GLU A 26 0.91 1.54 -7.44
C GLU A 26 0.24 2.89 -7.18
N ASN A 27 1.00 3.83 -6.60
CA ASN A 27 0.53 5.19 -6.41
C ASN A 27 0.29 5.86 -7.77
N VAL A 28 -0.82 6.58 -7.88
CA VAL A 28 -1.13 7.48 -8.99
C VAL A 28 -1.04 8.90 -8.48
N GLU A 29 0.19 9.42 -8.45
CA GLU A 29 0.50 10.74 -7.86
C GLU A 29 -0.09 11.89 -8.68
N LYS A 30 0.02 11.79 -10.01
CA LYS A 30 -0.57 12.76 -10.93
C LYS A 30 -1.99 12.31 -11.26
N ALA A 31 -2.96 13.21 -11.13
CA ALA A 31 -4.33 12.91 -11.49
C ALA A 31 -4.46 12.60 -12.98
N GLU A 32 -5.01 11.43 -13.31
CA GLU A 32 -5.21 10.95 -14.68
C GLU A 32 -6.68 11.10 -15.08
N GLU A 33 -6.93 11.57 -16.30
CA GLU A 33 -8.28 11.64 -16.88
C GLU A 33 -8.71 10.23 -17.32
N CYS A 34 -9.86 9.77 -16.85
CA CYS A 34 -10.35 8.43 -17.19
C CYS A 34 -11.24 8.43 -18.43
N GLU A 35 -11.19 7.33 -19.18
CA GLU A 35 -12.14 7.07 -20.27
C GLU A 35 -13.54 6.82 -19.68
N LEU A 36 -14.52 7.60 -20.14
CA LEU A 36 -15.89 7.52 -19.68
C LEU A 36 -16.75 6.70 -20.65
N LYS A 37 -17.51 5.74 -20.11
CA LYS A 37 -18.59 5.07 -20.83
C LYS A 37 -19.92 5.71 -20.45
N GLY A 38 -20.51 6.48 -21.37
CA GLY A 38 -21.72 7.28 -21.13
C GLY A 38 -21.41 8.73 -20.76
N ASN A 39 -22.38 9.41 -20.14
CA ASN A 39 -22.27 10.84 -19.82
C ASN A 39 -22.32 11.10 -18.32
N VAL A 40 -21.38 11.91 -17.82
CA VAL A 40 -21.40 12.39 -16.43
C VAL A 40 -22.51 13.45 -16.28
N PRO A 41 -23.42 13.32 -15.30
CA PRO A 41 -24.49 14.29 -15.09
C PRO A 41 -23.93 15.70 -14.80
N SER A 42 -24.54 16.73 -15.39
CA SER A 42 -24.07 18.12 -15.27
C SER A 42 -24.08 18.67 -13.83
N TRP A 43 -24.94 18.11 -12.97
CA TRP A 43 -25.01 18.47 -11.55
C TRP A 43 -23.94 17.78 -10.69
N LEU A 44 -23.25 16.75 -11.21
CA LEU A 44 -22.23 16.03 -10.46
C LEU A 44 -20.89 16.77 -10.55
N LYS A 45 -20.61 17.56 -9.52
CA LYS A 45 -19.33 18.25 -9.34
C LYS A 45 -18.83 18.05 -7.94
N GLY A 46 -17.62 17.49 -7.80
CA GLY A 46 -17.05 17.23 -6.48
C GLY A 46 -16.02 16.12 -6.49
N THR A 47 -15.67 15.67 -5.29
CA THR A 47 -14.66 14.63 -5.09
C THR A 47 -15.21 13.54 -4.19
N MET A 48 -15.21 12.31 -4.68
CA MET A 48 -15.41 11.12 -3.85
C MET A 48 -14.05 10.60 -3.40
N VAL A 49 -13.92 10.37 -2.10
CA VAL A 49 -12.72 9.77 -1.51
C VAL A 49 -13.12 8.42 -0.90
N ARG A 50 -12.37 7.37 -1.22
CA ARG A 50 -12.54 6.04 -0.64
C ARG A 50 -11.24 5.59 0.01
N ASN A 51 -11.36 4.95 1.17
CA ASN A 51 -10.26 4.23 1.79
C ASN A 51 -10.49 2.74 1.63
N GLY A 52 -9.40 1.99 1.42
CA GLY A 52 -9.39 0.54 1.39
C GLY A 52 -7.95 0.03 1.56
N PRO A 53 -7.77 -1.28 1.74
CA PRO A 53 -6.43 -1.85 1.73
C PRO A 53 -5.88 -1.78 0.30
N GLY A 54 -4.58 -1.49 0.16
CA GLY A 54 -3.93 -1.49 -1.16
C GLY A 54 -2.55 -2.10 -1.20
N MET A 55 -1.98 -2.49 -0.06
CA MET A 55 -0.69 -3.20 0.00
C MET A 55 -0.80 -4.35 0.99
N PHE A 56 -0.62 -5.56 0.47
CA PHE A 56 -0.71 -6.81 1.21
C PHE A 56 0.67 -7.46 1.42
N LYS A 57 1.63 -7.19 0.53
CA LYS A 57 2.99 -7.75 0.59
C LYS A 57 4.04 -6.65 0.77
N ILE A 58 4.96 -6.84 1.72
CA ILE A 58 6.11 -5.95 1.95
C ILE A 58 7.36 -6.82 2.07
N GLY A 59 8.26 -6.73 1.09
CA GLY A 59 9.42 -7.63 1.00
C GLY A 59 8.98 -9.10 0.91
N ASP A 60 9.51 -9.92 1.82
CA ASP A 60 9.19 -11.35 1.92
C ASP A 60 8.03 -11.65 2.89
N THR A 61 7.40 -10.62 3.45
CA THR A 61 6.28 -10.75 4.40
C THR A 61 4.95 -10.34 3.77
N GLU A 62 3.87 -11.00 4.17
CA GLU A 62 2.53 -10.78 3.63
C GLU A 62 1.47 -10.79 4.74
N TYR A 63 0.48 -9.91 4.60
CA TYR A 63 -0.70 -9.84 5.45
C TYR A 63 -1.67 -10.99 5.14
N ARG A 64 -2.20 -11.64 6.19
CA ARG A 64 -3.07 -12.82 6.06
C ARG A 64 -4.56 -12.50 6.11
N HIS A 65 -4.92 -11.27 6.44
CA HIS A 65 -6.29 -10.84 6.60
C HIS A 65 -6.58 -9.63 5.71
N TRP A 66 -7.77 -9.61 5.12
CA TRP A 66 -8.19 -8.54 4.21
C TRP A 66 -8.09 -7.13 4.85
N PHE A 67 -8.44 -7.01 6.13
CA PHE A 67 -8.36 -5.76 6.90
C PHE A 67 -6.94 -5.32 7.31
N ASP A 68 -5.93 -6.14 7.10
CA ASP A 68 -4.57 -5.81 7.55
C ASP A 68 -3.76 -5.06 6.48
N GLY A 69 -4.21 -5.05 5.22
CA GLY A 69 -3.52 -4.36 4.14
C GLY A 69 -3.38 -2.85 4.42
N MET A 70 -2.25 -2.25 4.00
CA MET A 70 -1.99 -0.83 4.27
C MET A 70 -3.04 0.06 3.61
N ALA A 71 -3.45 1.11 4.31
CA ALA A 71 -4.47 2.04 3.86
C ALA A 71 -4.08 2.75 2.56
N TYR A 72 -4.96 2.67 1.58
CA TYR A 72 -4.82 3.21 0.24
C TYR A 72 -6.00 4.12 -0.07
N ILE A 73 -5.71 5.41 -0.24
CA ILE A 73 -6.71 6.45 -0.43
C ILE A 73 -6.89 6.67 -1.92
N GLN A 74 -8.11 6.41 -2.39
CA GLN A 74 -8.54 6.60 -3.77
C GLN A 74 -9.38 7.86 -3.89
N ARG A 75 -9.11 8.67 -4.90
CA ARG A 75 -9.80 9.93 -5.18
C ARG A 75 -10.39 9.89 -6.59
N TYR A 76 -11.69 10.18 -6.68
CA TYR A 76 -12.44 10.33 -7.92
C TYR A 76 -13.01 11.75 -7.98
N HIS A 77 -12.52 12.54 -8.92
CA HIS A 77 -12.87 13.96 -9.02
C HIS A 77 -13.65 14.24 -10.30
N PHE A 78 -14.86 14.77 -10.14
CA PHE A 78 -15.76 15.11 -11.24
C PHE A 78 -15.80 16.61 -11.45
N VAL A 79 -15.47 17.05 -12.65
CA VAL A 79 -15.50 18.46 -13.07
C VAL A 79 -15.71 18.54 -14.57
N ASP A 80 -16.59 19.44 -15.02
CA ASP A 80 -16.85 19.74 -16.43
C ASP A 80 -17.11 18.52 -17.32
N GLY A 81 -17.88 17.55 -16.81
CA GLY A 81 -18.22 16.31 -17.52
C GLY A 81 -17.09 15.27 -17.58
N LYS A 82 -15.96 15.53 -16.93
CA LYS A 82 -14.78 14.66 -16.88
C LYS A 82 -14.61 14.04 -15.50
N MET A 83 -13.92 12.90 -15.45
CA MET A 83 -13.51 12.25 -14.20
C MET A 83 -11.98 12.11 -14.16
N TYR A 84 -11.39 12.54 -13.05
CA TYR A 84 -9.97 12.38 -12.76
C TYR A 84 -9.77 11.41 -11.60
N TYR A 85 -8.86 10.46 -11.78
CA TYR A 85 -8.45 9.49 -10.76
C TYR A 85 -7.04 9.79 -10.25
N SER A 86 -6.86 9.68 -8.94
CA SER A 86 -5.55 9.72 -8.30
C SER A 86 -5.62 8.88 -7.03
N ALA A 87 -4.53 8.23 -6.64
CA ALA A 87 -4.53 7.41 -5.44
C ALA A 87 -3.15 7.31 -4.81
N ARG A 88 -3.11 7.19 -3.49
CA ARG A 88 -1.87 7.08 -2.73
C ARG A 88 -2.03 6.30 -1.44
N TYR A 89 -0.95 5.66 -1.01
CA TYR A 89 -0.85 5.13 0.35
C TYR A 89 -0.95 6.24 1.39
N LEU A 90 -1.65 5.94 2.49
CA LEU A 90 -1.63 6.77 3.67
C LEU A 90 -0.31 6.53 4.41
N GLU A 91 0.53 7.57 4.48
CA GLU A 91 1.82 7.52 5.16
C GLU A 91 1.68 7.58 6.70
N SER A 92 0.98 6.60 7.28
CA SER A 92 0.90 6.40 8.72
C SER A 92 2.26 6.03 9.32
N ASN A 93 2.36 6.03 10.65
CA ASN A 93 3.57 5.56 11.33
C ASN A 93 3.87 4.10 10.95
N ASP A 94 2.85 3.23 10.97
CA ASP A 94 2.98 1.82 10.58
C ASP A 94 3.48 1.67 9.14
N TYR A 95 3.00 2.51 8.21
CA TYR A 95 3.49 2.51 6.84
C TYR A 95 4.98 2.86 6.79
N LYS A 96 5.38 3.96 7.45
CA LYS A 96 6.77 4.42 7.46
C LYS A 96 7.70 3.39 8.09
N ASP A 97 7.27 2.78 9.18
CA ASP A 97 8.04 1.78 9.93
C ASP A 97 8.20 0.49 9.10
N ASN A 98 7.13 -0.02 8.50
CA ASN A 98 7.18 -1.19 7.63
C ASN A 98 8.01 -0.95 6.35
N MET A 99 7.88 0.22 5.72
CA MET A 99 8.66 0.58 4.53
C MET A 99 10.15 0.76 4.86
N ARG A 100 10.49 1.34 6.01
CA ARG A 100 11.87 1.46 6.49
C ARG A 100 12.49 0.08 6.76
N ALA A 101 11.74 -0.82 7.39
CA ALA A 101 12.19 -2.17 7.71
C ALA A 101 12.15 -3.12 6.49
N LYS A 102 11.51 -2.72 5.38
CA LYS A 102 11.26 -3.56 4.18
C LYS A 102 10.55 -4.88 4.51
N ARG A 103 9.77 -4.91 5.59
CA ARG A 103 9.00 -6.05 6.07
C ARG A 103 7.88 -5.55 6.98
N ILE A 104 6.85 -6.35 7.19
CA ILE A 104 5.80 -6.05 8.17
C ILE A 104 6.41 -6.22 9.58
N ILE A 105 6.55 -5.12 10.30
CA ILE A 105 7.04 -5.08 11.69
C ILE A 105 5.93 -4.72 12.66
N THR A 106 4.96 -3.91 12.24
CA THR A 106 3.80 -3.56 13.03
C THR A 106 2.67 -4.55 12.76
N GLY A 107 2.29 -5.31 13.78
CA GLY A 107 1.22 -6.30 13.68
C GLY A 107 -0.14 -5.62 13.60
N SER A 108 -1.05 -6.22 12.83
CA SER A 108 -2.43 -5.76 12.70
C SER A 108 -3.41 -6.83 13.19
N PHE A 109 -4.70 -6.66 12.91
CA PHE A 109 -5.80 -7.47 13.44
C PHE A 109 -5.60 -8.98 13.24
N GLY A 110 -5.29 -9.42 12.01
CA GLY A 110 -5.13 -10.84 11.67
C GLY A 110 -3.68 -11.32 11.49
N THR A 111 -2.71 -10.41 11.49
CA THR A 111 -1.30 -10.69 11.20
C THR A 111 -0.45 -10.27 12.38
N ARG A 112 -0.13 -11.22 13.25
CA ARG A 112 0.84 -11.02 14.32
C ARG A 112 2.24 -10.98 13.74
N THR A 113 2.97 -9.92 14.05
CA THR A 113 4.39 -9.82 13.73
C THR A 113 5.22 -9.91 15.00
N PHE A 114 6.45 -10.38 14.83
CA PHE A 114 7.44 -10.34 15.89
C PHE A 114 8.26 -9.05 15.74
N PRO A 115 8.38 -8.25 16.83
CA PRO A 115 9.22 -7.07 16.80
C PRO A 115 10.66 -7.46 16.50
N ASP A 116 11.44 -6.50 16.00
CA ASP A 116 12.85 -6.73 15.70
C ASP A 116 13.59 -7.29 16.93
N PRO A 117 14.30 -8.44 16.80
CA PRO A 117 15.02 -9.04 17.91
C PRO A 117 15.99 -8.06 18.57
N CYS A 118 16.65 -7.22 17.79
CA CYS A 118 17.65 -6.27 18.27
C CYS A 118 16.99 -5.15 19.09
N MET A 119 15.86 -4.60 18.64
CA MET A 119 15.13 -3.58 19.41
C MET A 119 14.63 -4.13 20.76
N THR A 120 14.19 -5.39 20.78
CA THR A 120 13.71 -6.05 22.00
C THR A 120 14.85 -6.32 22.98
N LEU A 121 16.04 -6.66 22.48
CA LEU A 121 17.23 -6.90 23.31
C LEU A 121 17.77 -5.61 23.92
N PHE A 122 17.92 -4.53 23.15
CA PHE A 122 18.43 -3.25 23.66
C PHE A 122 17.48 -2.58 24.67
N GLN A 123 16.15 -2.62 24.46
CA GLN A 123 15.18 -2.12 25.45
C GLN A 123 15.26 -2.84 26.80
N ARG A 124 15.59 -4.14 26.81
CA ARG A 124 15.78 -4.91 28.06
C ARG A 124 17.04 -4.50 28.81
N PHE A 125 18.08 -4.03 28.12
CA PHE A 125 19.29 -3.53 28.79
C PHE A 125 19.07 -2.13 29.39
N GLU A 126 18.32 -1.25 28.73
CA GLU A 126 18.05 0.11 29.23
C GLU A 126 17.06 0.15 30.42
N THR A 127 16.17 -0.84 30.51
CA THR A 127 15.17 -0.91 31.59
C THR A 127 15.67 -1.66 32.83
N CYS A 128 16.89 -2.22 32.82
CA CYS A 128 17.47 -2.88 33.98
C CYS A 128 17.98 -1.83 34.99
N PRO A 129 17.33 -1.63 36.16
CA PRO A 129 17.74 -0.60 37.13
C PRO A 129 19.09 -0.89 37.79
N PHE A 130 19.70 -2.05 37.50
CA PHE A 130 20.83 -2.60 38.24
C PHE A 130 22.20 -2.20 37.67
N LEU A 131 22.27 -1.62 36.47
CA LEU A 131 23.53 -1.28 35.80
C LEU A 131 23.88 0.22 35.76
N ASN A 132 23.00 1.11 36.24
CA ASN A 132 23.25 2.57 36.22
C ASN A 132 23.61 3.17 37.59
N ARG A 133 24.25 2.38 38.46
CA ARG A 133 24.75 2.83 39.77
C ARG A 133 26.23 2.50 39.95
N SER A 134 27.09 3.08 39.11
CA SER A 134 28.53 3.15 39.38
C SER A 134 29.07 4.52 38.98
N SER A 135 28.89 5.49 39.88
CA SER A 135 29.79 6.62 40.11
C SER A 135 29.27 7.43 41.30
N ARG A 136 29.66 7.00 42.50
CA ARG A 136 29.91 7.85 43.66
C ARG A 136 31.06 7.24 44.44
#